data_AF-A0A7X7LSX0-F1
#
_entry.id   AF-A0A7X7LSX0-F1
#
_cell.length_a   1.000
_cell.length_b   1.000
_cell.length_c   1.000
_cell.angle_alpha   90.00
_cell.angle_beta   90.00
_cell.angle_gamma   90.00
#
_symmetry.space_group_name_H-M   'P 1'
#
loop_
_entity.id
_entity.type
_entity.pdbx_description
1 polymer ?
#
loop_
_entity_poly.entity_id
_entity_poly.type
_entity_poly.pdbx_seq_one_letter_code
_entity_poly.pdbx_strand_id
1 'polypeptide(L)'
;MKANHALVKKRLNLAKGQIEGILRMVDDDRYCIDISQQLLAAIALLKQANRLVLKAHLDSCVREASGAEVSEKIQEIMAIMEKMNQ
;
A
#
# COMPACT_ATOMS: atom_id res chain seq x y z
N MET A 1 2.31 -10.94 10.19
CA MET A 1 3.01 -9.65 10.00
C MET A 1 3.14 -8.93 11.35
N LYS A 2 4.27 -8.28 11.62
CA LYS A 2 4.50 -7.47 12.85
C LYS A 2 4.22 -5.97 12.68
N ALA A 3 3.55 -5.58 11.58
CA ALA A 3 3.17 -4.19 11.35
C ALA A 3 2.22 -3.67 12.43
N ASN A 4 2.15 -2.34 12.63
CA ASN A 4 1.11 -1.75 13.47
C ASN A 4 -0.24 -1.90 12.76
N HIS A 5 -1.03 -2.90 13.18
CA HIS A 5 -2.30 -3.24 12.53
C HIS A 5 -3.30 -2.09 12.58
N ALA A 6 -3.33 -1.30 13.65
CA ALA A 6 -4.24 -0.17 13.78
C ALA A 6 -3.93 0.91 12.73
N LEU A 7 -2.65 1.23 12.54
CA LEU A 7 -2.22 2.21 11.56
C LEU A 7 -2.48 1.73 10.12
N VAL A 8 -2.17 0.47 9.81
CA VAL A 8 -2.45 -0.12 8.49
C VAL A 8 -3.95 -0.09 8.20
N LYS A 9 -4.79 -0.58 9.14
CA LYS A 9 -6.25 -0.55 8.99
C LYS A 9 -6.78 0.87 8.82
N LYS A 10 -6.24 1.86 9.55
CA LYS A 10 -6.63 3.27 9.39
C LYS A 10 -6.41 3.75 7.95
N ARG A 11 -5.26 3.45 7.34
CA ARG A 11 -4.97 3.83 5.94
C ARG A 11 -5.86 3.10 4.95
N LEU A 12 -6.10 1.81 5.15
CA LEU A 12 -7.00 1.02 4.30
C LEU A 12 -8.46 1.51 4.39
N ASN A 13 -8.95 1.86 5.59
CA ASN A 13 -10.30 2.41 5.75
C ASN A 13 -10.47 3.77 5.07
N LEU A 14 -9.42 4.61 5.10
CA LEU A 14 -9.43 5.86 4.34
C LEU A 14 -9.46 5.60 2.83
N ALA A 15 -8.63 4.67 2.33
CA ALA A 15 -8.64 4.29 0.93
C ALA A 15 -10.00 3.70 0.51
N LYS A 16 -10.64 2.90 1.36
CA LYS A 16 -11.98 2.36 1.14
C LYS A 16 -13.00 3.49 0.97
N GLY A 17 -13.07 4.45 1.89
CA GLY A 17 -13.99 5.58 1.77
C GLY A 17 -13.72 6.44 0.52
N GLN A 18 -12.45 6.59 0.14
CA GLN A 18 -12.06 7.26 -1.10
C GLN A 18 -12.59 6.51 -2.33
N ILE A 19 -12.46 5.19 -2.38
CA ILE A 19 -12.98 4.34 -3.46
C ILE A 19 -14.51 4.42 -3.54
N GLU A 20 -15.20 4.38 -2.40
CA GLU A 20 -16.66 4.56 -2.34
C GLU A 20 -17.09 5.96 -2.86
N GLY A 21 -16.27 6.99 -2.62
CA GLY A 21 -16.46 8.31 -3.22
C GLY A 21 -16.29 8.31 -4.74
N ILE A 22 -15.23 7.67 -5.24
CA ILE A 22 -14.94 7.55 -6.68
C ILE A 22 -16.07 6.81 -7.40
N LEU A 23 -16.59 5.72 -6.84
CA LEU A 23 -17.71 4.97 -7.42
C LEU A 23 -18.93 5.87 -7.64
N ARG A 24 -19.30 6.67 -6.62
CA ARG A 24 -20.37 7.67 -6.77
C ARG A 24 -20.07 8.71 -7.85
N MET A 25 -18.83 9.18 -7.95
CA MET A 25 -18.46 10.12 -9.02
C MET A 25 -18.62 9.51 -10.42
N VAL A 26 -18.36 8.21 -10.56
CA VAL A 26 -18.60 7.49 -11.82
C VAL A 26 -20.09 7.35 -12.09
N ASP A 27 -20.88 6.96 -11.09
CA ASP A 27 -22.34 6.85 -11.21
C ASP A 27 -23.00 8.19 -11.57
N ASP A 28 -22.44 9.29 -11.06
CA ASP A 28 -22.88 10.67 -11.31
C ASP A 28 -22.32 11.27 -12.63
N ASP A 29 -21.64 10.47 -13.47
CA ASP A 29 -20.99 10.89 -14.73
C ASP A 29 -20.11 12.15 -14.59
N ARG A 30 -19.33 12.20 -13.50
CA ARG A 30 -18.47 13.36 -13.22
C ARG A 30 -17.30 13.46 -14.19
N TYR A 31 -16.79 14.69 -14.33
CA TYR A 31 -15.66 15.00 -15.19
C TYR A 31 -14.45 14.08 -14.92
N CYS A 32 -13.94 13.47 -16.00
CA CYS A 32 -12.92 12.42 -15.95
C CYS A 32 -11.64 12.84 -15.20
N ILE A 33 -11.25 14.12 -15.30
CA ILE A 33 -10.04 14.62 -14.62
C ILE A 33 -10.22 14.64 -13.10
N ASP A 34 -11.42 14.96 -12.61
CA ASP A 34 -11.70 14.95 -11.17
C ASP A 34 -11.66 13.52 -10.62
N ILE A 35 -12.25 12.57 -11.36
CA ILE A 35 -12.19 11.13 -11.03
C ILE A 35 -10.73 10.66 -11.00
N SER A 36 -9.93 11.04 -12.01
CA SER A 36 -8.50 10.71 -12.09
C SER A 36 -7.72 11.23 -10.88
N GLN A 37 -7.97 12.47 -10.45
CA GLN A 37 -7.35 13.03 -9.25
C GLN A 37 -7.71 12.24 -7.98
N GLN A 38 -8.99 11.84 -7.84
CA GLN A 38 -9.41 11.03 -6.69
C GLN A 38 -8.81 9.62 -6.72
N LEU A 39 -8.66 9.00 -7.90
CA LEU A 39 -7.96 7.73 -8.08
C LEU A 39 -6.51 7.82 -7.62
N LEU A 40 -5.79 8.89 -8.01
CA LEU A 40 -4.41 9.13 -7.56
C LEU A 40 -4.34 9.29 -6.03
N ALA A 41 -5.32 9.94 -5.40
CA ALA A 41 -5.40 10.04 -3.94
C ALA A 41 -5.61 8.67 -3.28
N ALA A 42 -6.47 7.81 -3.83
CA ALA A 42 -6.66 6.44 -3.35
C ALA A 42 -5.38 5.62 -3.48
N ILE A 43 -4.70 5.70 -4.63
CA ILE A 43 -3.41 5.03 -4.87
C ILE A 43 -2.37 5.49 -3.84
N ALA A 44 -2.28 6.79 -3.53
CA ALA A 44 -1.34 7.30 -2.53
C ALA A 44 -1.59 6.71 -1.13
N LEU A 45 -2.85 6.55 -0.72
CA LEU A 45 -3.22 5.91 0.55
C LEU A 45 -2.82 4.42 0.57
N LEU A 46 -3.04 3.70 -0.53
CA LEU A 46 -2.64 2.30 -0.68
C LEU A 46 -1.12 2.14 -0.68
N LYS A 47 -0.39 3.00 -1.41
CA LYS A 47 1.09 3.02 -1.38
C LYS A 47 1.60 3.29 0.04
N GLN A 48 0.96 4.18 0.80
CA GLN A 48 1.32 4.43 2.20
C GLN A 48 1.05 3.21 3.10
N ALA A 49 -0.08 2.53 2.96
CA ALA A 49 -0.38 1.30 3.68
C ALA A 49 0.66 0.20 3.37
N ASN A 50 1.01 0.03 2.09
CA ASN A 50 1.99 -0.96 1.66
C ASN A 50 3.38 -0.68 2.24
N ARG A 51 3.83 0.59 2.26
CA ARG A 51 5.11 0.98 2.91
C ARG A 51 5.17 0.58 4.38
N LEU A 52 4.07 0.70 5.12
CA LEU A 52 4.01 0.29 6.52
C LEU A 52 4.18 -1.22 6.69
N VAL A 53 3.58 -2.00 5.79
CA VAL A 53 3.71 -3.47 5.78
C VAL A 53 5.14 -3.88 5.45
N LEU A 54 5.74 -3.29 4.39
CA LEU A 54 7.12 -3.59 3.99
C LEU A 54 8.14 -3.19 5.06
N LYS A 55 7.98 -2.01 5.66
CA LYS A 55 8.84 -1.58 6.76
C LYS A 55 8.81 -2.57 7.91
N ALA A 56 7.62 -3.03 8.30
CA ALA A 56 7.50 -4.01 9.35
C ALA A 56 8.13 -5.36 8.99
N HIS A 57 8.05 -5.78 7.72
CA HIS A 57 8.71 -7.00 7.26
C HIS A 57 10.25 -6.87 7.34
N LEU A 58 10.82 -5.72 6.94
CA LEU A 58 12.24 -5.44 7.11
C LEU A 58 12.65 -5.47 8.59
N ASP A 59 11.91 -4.76 9.45
CA ASP A 59 12.23 -4.61 10.87
C ASP A 59 12.07 -5.91 11.68
N SER A 60 11.25 -6.86 11.20
CA SER A 60 11.05 -8.16 11.86
C SER A 60 11.62 -9.35 11.12
N CYS A 61 11.12 -9.62 9.92
CA CYS A 61 11.38 -10.89 9.23
C CYS A 61 12.81 -10.94 8.72
N VAL A 62 13.35 -9.83 8.20
CA VAL A 62 14.76 -9.77 7.78
C VAL A 62 15.69 -9.71 9.00
N ARG A 63 15.31 -8.97 10.05
CA ARG A 63 16.11 -8.88 11.29
C ARG A 63 16.22 -10.21 12.03
N GLU A 64 15.23 -11.08 11.90
CA GLU A 64 15.20 -12.43 12.51
C GLU A 64 15.79 -13.51 11.60
N ALA A 65 16.06 -13.20 10.33
CA ALA A 65 16.62 -14.14 9.36
C ALA A 65 18.13 -14.35 9.57
N SER A 66 18.64 -15.50 9.14
CA SER A 66 20.06 -15.82 9.22
C SER A 66 20.56 -16.60 8.00
N GLY A 67 21.86 -16.46 7.68
CA GLY A 67 22.47 -17.15 6.54
C GLY A 67 21.79 -16.80 5.21
N ALA A 68 21.48 -17.83 4.41
CA ALA A 68 20.85 -17.67 3.08
C ALA A 68 19.46 -17.03 3.14
N GLU A 69 18.73 -17.20 4.26
CA GLU A 69 17.37 -16.67 4.43
C GLU A 69 17.32 -15.14 4.35
N VAL A 70 18.40 -14.45 4.75
CA VAL A 70 18.48 -12.98 4.67
C VAL A 70 18.41 -12.52 3.22
N SER A 71 19.16 -13.19 2.33
CA SER A 71 19.20 -12.84 0.91
C SER A 71 17.86 -13.10 0.23
N GLU A 72 17.21 -14.22 0.55
CA GLU A 72 15.88 -14.56 0.02
C GLU A 72 14.83 -13.51 0.41
N LYS A 73 14.73 -13.16 1.70
CA LYS A 73 13.76 -12.15 2.16
C LYS A 73 14.04 -10.76 1.58
N ILE A 74 15.31 -10.39 1.39
CA ILE A 74 15.65 -9.12 0.72
C ILE A 74 15.18 -9.13 -0.74
N GLN A 75 15.38 -10.24 -1.47
CA GLN A 75 14.92 -10.36 -2.86
C GLN A 75 13.39 -10.26 -2.98
N GLU A 76 12.63 -10.87 -2.07
CA GLU A 76 11.17 -10.74 -2.02
C GLU A 76 10.73 -9.27 -1.92
N ILE A 77 11.38 -8.50 -1.06
CA ILE A 77 11.05 -7.08 -0.84
C ILE A 77 11.43 -6.24 -2.05
N MET A 78 12.61 -6.48 -2.64
CA MET A 78 13.05 -5.78 -3.85
C MET A 78 12.05 -5.96 -5.00
N ALA A 79 11.57 -7.18 -5.21
CA ALA A 79 10.57 -7.47 -6.23
C ALA A 79 9.24 -6.72 -6.00
N ILE A 80 8.84 -6.49 -4.74
CA ILE A 80 7.65 -5.68 -4.43
C ILE A 80 7.93 -4.18 -4.62
N MET A 81 9.11 -3.69 -4.23
CA MET A 81 9.49 -2.28 -4.38
C MET A 81 9.52 -1.84 -5.84
N GLU A 82 10.00 -2.69 -6.75
CA GLU A 82 9.98 -2.41 -8.19
C GLU A 82 8.55 -2.19 -8.71
N LYS A 83 7.60 -3.04 -8.28
CA LYS A 83 6.18 -2.91 -8.65
C LYS A 83 5.52 -1.66 -8.08
N MET A 84 6.03 -1.10 -6.98
CA MET A 84 5.47 0.13 -6.39
C MET A 84 5.80 1.41 -7.16
N ASN A 85 6.87 1.36 -7.97
CA ASN A 85 7.34 2.50 -8.77
C ASN A 85 6.78 2.51 -10.19
N GLN A 86 6.02 1.47 -10.56
CA GLN A 86 5.14 1.44 -11.71
C GLN A 86 3.79 2.12 -11.36
#